data_AF-A0A2E3NTM6-F1
#
_entry.id   AF-A0A2E3NTM6-F1
#
_cell.length_a   1.000
_cell.length_b   1.000
_cell.length_c   1.000
_cell.angle_alpha   90.00
_cell.angle_beta   90.00
_cell.angle_gamma   90.00
#
_symmetry.space_group_name_H-M   'P 1'
#
loop_
_entity.id
_entity.type
_entity.pdbx_description
1 polymer ?
#
loop_
_entity_poly.entity_id
_entity_poly.type
_entity_poly.pdbx_seq_one_letter_code
_entity_poly.pdbx_strand_id
1 'polypeptide(L)'
;MYAAAMQKRVDSTASSQAPAQRGPRREFGPSGEDSADRDQLLVVDDSASDRLLIRRMLADGATVGLKLVEAETAQDALELLRSHRVACMVIDQGLPDMTGLDLLNMLANIEPVGLVLISGGMDVALSRDAIRQGAHAVLAKDDLDPARLSLSIHAAVGSARVRAQMAEHAQRLELFFALADECRDYLFVVDMSTGYIVEANIEVRRITGTDRAEVHRGSLNAQRLFAAGPVGWQRLRASIEYYGHATVELEMFNGPGRRMPIEIRARRVTYGPRQYIICVGREVSRERGLAREVIRLRDPDLETGLPSADAFQAELDRCWNWAMNDDTALVLIVLAMADIAGQAGEATPDRLVQVGQALLGTVRRSNEFVGRLEDGRFAVIATGGDEVAARGLADRLRGQVRTASIHDPRSPVGHSLVNAGIAVGKPSDLGSVSEFIDLAQRALQIARSDENPSGVHLIAV
;
A
#
# COMPACT_ATOMS: atom_id res chain seq x y z
N MET A 1 52.85 23.31 -27.01
CA MET A 1 53.86 22.36 -27.53
C MET A 1 53.16 21.03 -27.79
N TYR A 2 53.21 20.57 -29.05
CA TYR A 2 52.95 19.21 -29.58
C TYR A 2 51.61 18.53 -29.24
N ALA A 3 50.64 18.32 -30.12
CA ALA A 3 50.59 17.82 -31.51
C ALA A 3 50.94 16.33 -31.70
N ALA A 4 49.89 15.56 -32.05
CA ALA A 4 49.83 14.52 -33.07
C ALA A 4 50.28 13.06 -32.80
N ALA A 5 49.61 12.19 -33.56
CA ALA A 5 49.84 10.76 -33.87
C ALA A 5 49.12 9.76 -32.91
N MET A 6 48.25 8.85 -33.36
CA MET A 6 48.31 8.07 -34.60
C MET A 6 46.92 7.69 -35.13
N GLN A 7 46.76 7.88 -36.44
CA GLN A 7 45.71 7.34 -37.29
C GLN A 7 46.36 6.30 -38.21
N LYS A 8 45.73 5.12 -38.39
CA LYS A 8 45.53 4.42 -39.69
C LYS A 8 44.73 3.12 -39.45
N ARG A 9 43.51 2.93 -39.98
CA ARG A 9 43.12 2.57 -41.38
C ARG A 9 43.67 1.17 -41.75
N VAL A 10 42.92 0.15 -42.18
CA VAL A 10 42.02 0.08 -43.36
C VAL A 10 41.22 -1.26 -43.37
N ASP A 11 39.93 -1.14 -43.69
CA ASP A 11 39.00 -1.90 -44.55
C ASP A 11 38.69 -3.42 -44.49
N SER A 12 37.36 -3.62 -44.53
CA SER A 12 36.56 -4.52 -45.38
C SER A 12 36.49 -6.00 -45.06
N THR A 13 35.29 -6.46 -44.71
CA THR A 13 34.45 -7.20 -45.66
C THR A 13 32.98 -6.97 -45.32
N ALA A 14 32.22 -6.55 -46.32
CA ALA A 14 30.77 -6.56 -46.32
C ALA A 14 30.30 -8.02 -46.43
N SER A 15 29.35 -8.42 -45.58
CA SER A 15 28.40 -9.47 -45.95
C SER A 15 27.01 -9.03 -45.53
N SER A 16 26.22 -8.80 -46.56
CA SER A 16 24.80 -8.52 -46.57
C SER A 16 24.03 -9.67 -45.92
N GLN A 17 23.30 -9.39 -44.83
CA GLN A 17 22.13 -10.18 -44.46
C GLN A 17 20.95 -9.26 -44.15
N ALA A 18 19.90 -9.49 -44.92
CA ALA A 18 18.62 -8.79 -44.92
C ALA A 18 17.91 -8.85 -43.55
N PRO A 19 17.03 -7.88 -43.23
CA PRO A 19 16.31 -7.88 -41.96
C PRO A 19 15.32 -9.05 -41.93
N ALA A 20 15.46 -9.90 -40.91
CA ALA A 20 14.50 -10.95 -40.61
C ALA A 20 13.12 -10.31 -40.36
N GLN A 21 12.17 -10.61 -41.26
CA GLN A 21 10.77 -10.21 -41.13
C GLN A 21 10.22 -10.82 -39.83
N ARG A 22 9.98 -9.96 -38.84
CA ARG A 22 9.22 -10.32 -37.64
C ARG A 22 7.77 -10.52 -38.06
N GLY A 23 7.31 -11.77 -38.06
CA GLY A 23 5.88 -12.09 -38.10
C GLY A 23 5.12 -11.40 -36.96
N PRO A 24 3.78 -11.30 -37.05
CA PRO A 24 3.01 -10.42 -36.20
C PRO A 24 3.16 -10.82 -34.73
N ARG A 25 3.67 -9.89 -33.92
CA ARG A 25 3.65 -9.96 -32.46
C ARG A 25 2.19 -9.99 -32.03
N ARG A 26 1.77 -10.98 -31.24
CA ARG A 26 0.55 -10.85 -30.45
C ARG A 26 0.70 -9.60 -29.58
N GLU A 27 -0.15 -8.61 -29.82
CA GLU A 27 -0.40 -7.54 -28.86
C GLU A 27 -1.06 -8.20 -27.64
N PHE A 28 -0.27 -8.43 -26.58
CA PHE A 28 -0.80 -8.86 -25.30
C PHE A 28 -1.45 -7.64 -24.62
N GLY A 29 -2.73 -7.44 -24.89
CA GLY A 29 -3.58 -6.60 -24.03
C GLY A 29 -3.86 -7.31 -22.70
N PRO A 30 -4.01 -6.59 -21.58
CA PRO A 30 -4.35 -7.19 -20.31
C PRO A 30 -5.87 -7.38 -20.26
N SER A 31 -6.37 -8.49 -20.80
CA SER A 31 -7.74 -8.93 -20.54
C SER A 31 -7.76 -9.73 -19.23
N GLY A 32 -7.96 -9.00 -18.13
CA GLY A 32 -8.50 -9.60 -16.91
C GLY A 32 -9.89 -10.17 -17.21
N GLU A 33 -10.19 -11.33 -16.60
CA GLU A 33 -11.41 -12.16 -16.68
C GLU A 33 -11.33 -13.49 -17.44
N ASP A 34 -10.14 -13.96 -17.86
CA ASP A 34 -9.99 -15.29 -18.50
C ASP A 34 -9.36 -16.36 -17.60
N SER A 35 -9.90 -16.55 -16.40
CA SER A 35 -9.77 -17.82 -15.67
C SER A 35 -10.83 -18.85 -16.11
N ALA A 36 -11.42 -18.67 -17.30
CA ALA A 36 -12.37 -19.63 -17.88
C ALA A 36 -11.63 -20.89 -18.34
N ASP A 37 -11.91 -21.99 -17.62
CA ASP A 37 -11.37 -23.35 -17.77
C ASP A 37 -10.96 -23.67 -19.21
N ARG A 38 -9.68 -24.04 -19.41
CA ARG A 38 -9.28 -24.76 -20.62
C ARG A 38 -10.09 -26.05 -20.65
N ASP A 39 -10.91 -26.23 -21.68
CA ASP A 39 -11.94 -27.26 -21.74
C ASP A 39 -11.70 -28.27 -22.85
N GLN A 40 -10.57 -28.23 -23.57
CA GLN A 40 -10.35 -29.09 -24.72
C GLN A 40 -9.26 -30.14 -24.51
N LEU A 41 -9.55 -31.36 -24.95
CA LEU A 41 -8.60 -32.45 -25.06
C LEU A 41 -8.24 -32.63 -26.54
N LEU A 42 -6.99 -32.39 -26.90
CA LEU A 42 -6.52 -32.54 -28.27
C LEU A 42 -5.81 -33.90 -28.43
N VAL A 43 -6.32 -34.74 -29.32
CA VAL A 43 -5.68 -36.02 -29.69
C VAL A 43 -4.96 -35.85 -31.02
N VAL A 44 -3.68 -36.17 -31.04
CA VAL A 44 -2.80 -36.05 -32.21
C VAL A 44 -2.31 -37.43 -32.59
N ASP A 45 -2.84 -38.00 -33.67
CA ASP A 45 -2.50 -39.32 -34.18
C ASP A 45 -2.91 -39.38 -35.67
N ASP A 46 -2.10 -39.94 -36.56
CA ASP A 46 -2.40 -40.03 -37.99
C ASP A 46 -3.39 -41.16 -38.31
N SER A 47 -3.46 -42.19 -37.47
CA SER A 47 -4.39 -43.32 -37.60
C SER A 47 -5.80 -42.92 -37.17
N ALA A 48 -6.71 -42.84 -38.16
CA ALA A 48 -8.14 -42.63 -37.89
C ALA A 48 -8.75 -43.72 -36.98
N SER A 49 -8.20 -44.94 -37.03
CA SER A 49 -8.62 -46.06 -36.16
C SER A 49 -8.23 -45.82 -34.70
N ASP A 50 -7.03 -45.32 -34.46
CA ASP A 50 -6.49 -45.06 -33.12
C ASP A 50 -7.22 -43.88 -32.48
N ARG A 51 -7.47 -42.80 -33.25
CA ARG A 51 -8.31 -41.68 -32.82
C ARG A 51 -9.73 -42.13 -32.45
N LEU A 52 -10.34 -43.01 -33.25
CA LEU A 52 -11.66 -43.57 -32.96
C LEU A 52 -11.66 -44.42 -31.68
N LEU A 53 -10.59 -45.20 -31.44
CA LEU A 53 -10.42 -46.00 -30.22
C LEU A 53 -10.32 -45.09 -28.98
N ILE A 54 -9.44 -44.09 -29.01
CA ILE A 54 -9.28 -43.10 -27.93
C ILE A 54 -10.61 -42.38 -27.66
N ARG A 55 -11.31 -41.93 -28.71
CA ARG A 55 -12.64 -41.31 -28.59
C ARG A 55 -13.63 -42.21 -27.86
N ARG A 56 -13.66 -43.51 -28.18
CA ARG A 56 -14.54 -44.49 -27.51
C ARG A 56 -14.15 -44.73 -26.05
N MET A 57 -12.85 -44.84 -25.76
CA MET A 57 -12.35 -44.99 -24.38
C MET A 57 -12.75 -43.81 -23.49
N LEU A 58 -12.95 -42.62 -24.06
CA LEU A 58 -13.27 -41.40 -23.33
C LEU A 58 -14.77 -41.06 -23.31
N ALA A 59 -15.61 -41.79 -24.05
CA ALA A 59 -17.03 -41.48 -24.26
C ALA A 59 -17.92 -41.70 -23.01
N ASP A 60 -17.53 -42.58 -22.08
CA ASP A 60 -18.34 -43.00 -20.92
C ASP A 60 -18.16 -42.10 -19.68
N GLY A 61 -17.91 -40.81 -19.87
CA GLY A 61 -17.73 -39.85 -18.77
C GLY A 61 -16.35 -39.88 -18.09
N ALA A 62 -15.39 -40.61 -18.67
CA ALA A 62 -14.01 -40.69 -18.20
C ALA A 62 -13.25 -39.35 -18.30
N THR A 63 -13.74 -38.41 -19.11
CA THR A 63 -13.22 -37.04 -19.27
C THR A 63 -14.30 -36.03 -18.89
N VAL A 64 -14.75 -36.04 -17.62
CA VAL A 64 -15.77 -35.10 -17.13
C VAL A 64 -15.37 -33.67 -17.50
N GLY A 65 -16.07 -33.08 -18.46
CA GLY A 65 -15.96 -31.66 -18.82
C GLY A 65 -14.98 -31.30 -19.93
N LEU A 66 -14.30 -32.24 -20.62
CA LEU A 66 -13.41 -31.91 -21.74
C LEU A 66 -14.05 -32.20 -23.11
N LYS A 67 -13.98 -31.23 -24.03
CA LYS A 67 -14.36 -31.37 -25.44
C LYS A 67 -13.20 -31.95 -26.24
N LEU A 68 -13.43 -33.09 -26.89
CA LEU A 68 -12.44 -33.72 -27.75
C LEU A 68 -12.25 -32.95 -29.06
N VAL A 69 -11.00 -32.70 -29.41
CA VAL A 69 -10.53 -32.15 -30.69
C VAL A 69 -9.46 -33.09 -31.23
N GLU A 70 -9.38 -33.25 -32.55
CA GLU A 70 -8.46 -34.19 -33.20
C GLU A 70 -7.57 -33.48 -34.21
N ALA A 71 -6.33 -33.95 -34.32
CA ALA A 71 -5.33 -33.54 -35.30
C ALA A 71 -4.67 -34.79 -35.91
N GLU A 72 -4.33 -34.72 -37.20
CA GLU A 72 -3.69 -35.84 -37.91
C GLU A 72 -2.17 -35.68 -37.98
N THR A 73 -1.67 -34.45 -37.82
CA THR A 73 -0.24 -34.11 -37.87
C THR A 73 0.17 -33.22 -36.69
N ALA A 74 1.46 -33.16 -36.38
CA ALA A 74 1.97 -32.25 -35.37
C ALA A 74 1.75 -30.77 -35.75
N GLN A 75 1.86 -30.46 -37.04
CA GLN A 75 1.58 -29.12 -37.56
C GLN A 75 0.11 -28.70 -37.33
N ASP A 76 -0.85 -29.58 -37.60
CA ASP A 76 -2.27 -29.31 -37.31
C ASP A 76 -2.49 -29.06 -35.82
N ALA A 77 -1.82 -29.84 -34.98
CA ALA A 77 -1.90 -29.68 -33.53
C ALA A 77 -1.37 -28.31 -33.06
N LEU A 78 -0.25 -27.84 -33.62
CA LEU A 78 0.30 -26.51 -33.33
C LEU A 78 -0.61 -25.37 -33.81
N GLU A 79 -1.33 -25.54 -34.92
CA GLU A 79 -2.30 -24.57 -35.41
C GLU A 79 -3.56 -24.52 -34.56
N LEU A 80 -4.05 -25.68 -34.13
CA LEU A 80 -5.17 -25.79 -33.19
C LEU A 80 -4.81 -25.15 -31.86
N LEU A 81 -3.61 -25.38 -31.32
CA LEU A 81 -3.13 -24.74 -30.09
C LEU A 81 -3.14 -23.21 -30.15
N ARG A 82 -2.95 -22.60 -31.32
CA ARG A 82 -2.99 -21.13 -31.47
C ARG A 82 -4.41 -20.58 -31.38
N SER A 83 -5.40 -21.37 -31.78
CA SER A 83 -6.80 -20.96 -31.97
C SER A 83 -7.77 -21.53 -30.92
N HIS A 84 -7.31 -22.48 -30.09
CA HIS A 84 -8.14 -23.25 -29.17
C HIS A 84 -7.57 -23.25 -27.73
N ARG A 85 -8.45 -23.40 -26.73
CA ARG A 85 -8.10 -23.48 -25.30
C ARG A 85 -7.83 -24.92 -24.86
N VAL A 86 -6.73 -25.49 -25.33
CA VAL A 86 -6.36 -26.89 -25.07
C VAL A 86 -5.88 -27.06 -23.62
N ALA A 87 -6.59 -27.90 -22.86
CA ALA A 87 -6.27 -28.29 -21.49
C ALA A 87 -5.21 -29.39 -21.45
N CYS A 88 -5.32 -30.37 -22.35
CA CYS A 88 -4.40 -31.50 -22.45
C CYS A 88 -4.26 -31.95 -23.90
N MET A 89 -3.08 -32.46 -24.23
CA MET A 89 -2.79 -33.13 -25.48
C MET A 89 -2.42 -34.59 -25.22
N VAL A 90 -3.00 -35.46 -26.02
CA VAL A 90 -2.61 -36.87 -26.14
C VAL A 90 -1.92 -37.00 -27.49
N ILE A 91 -0.64 -37.31 -27.47
CA ILE A 91 0.25 -37.23 -28.64
C ILE A 91 0.74 -38.63 -28.96
N ASP A 92 0.53 -39.09 -30.18
CA ASP A 92 1.19 -40.29 -30.69
C ASP A 92 2.67 -40.04 -30.96
N GLN A 93 3.51 -41.05 -30.71
CA GLN A 93 4.94 -40.97 -30.95
C GLN A 93 5.31 -41.00 -32.44
N GLY A 94 4.51 -41.66 -33.29
CA GLY A 94 4.80 -41.97 -34.69
C GLY A 94 4.08 -41.09 -35.71
N LEU A 95 4.04 -39.77 -35.50
CA LEU A 95 3.38 -38.85 -36.45
C LEU A 95 4.16 -38.73 -37.78
N PRO A 96 3.47 -38.43 -38.90
CA PRO A 96 4.06 -38.44 -40.24
C PRO A 96 5.01 -37.29 -40.54
N ASP A 97 4.91 -36.17 -39.81
CA ASP A 97 5.68 -34.94 -40.03
C ASP A 97 6.83 -34.74 -39.04
N MET A 98 6.71 -35.24 -37.80
CA MET A 98 7.78 -35.25 -36.79
C MET A 98 7.48 -36.28 -35.69
N THR A 99 8.43 -36.59 -34.80
CA THR A 99 8.11 -37.51 -33.70
C THR A 99 7.29 -36.82 -32.60
N GLY A 100 6.49 -37.59 -31.86
CA GLY A 100 5.75 -37.06 -30.71
C GLY A 100 6.67 -36.42 -29.65
N LEU A 101 7.88 -36.97 -29.49
CA LEU A 101 8.94 -36.40 -28.65
C LEU A 101 9.42 -35.03 -29.15
N ASP A 102 9.61 -34.85 -30.45
CA ASP A 102 9.97 -33.55 -31.03
C ASP A 102 8.86 -32.51 -30.79
N LEU A 103 7.60 -32.92 -30.94
CA LEU A 103 6.45 -32.08 -30.63
C LEU A 103 6.40 -31.70 -29.15
N LEU A 104 6.62 -32.65 -28.24
CA LEU A 104 6.70 -32.38 -26.79
C LEU A 104 7.76 -31.32 -26.46
N ASN A 105 8.96 -31.47 -27.01
CA ASN A 105 10.06 -30.53 -26.78
C ASN A 105 9.72 -29.09 -27.23
N MET A 106 8.99 -28.95 -28.34
CA MET A 106 8.52 -27.63 -28.77
C MET A 106 7.47 -27.06 -27.82
N LEU A 107 6.59 -27.89 -27.26
CA LEU A 107 5.48 -27.46 -26.40
C LEU A 107 5.93 -27.10 -24.97
N ALA A 108 7.00 -27.72 -24.47
CA ALA A 108 7.48 -27.59 -23.09
C ALA A 108 7.66 -26.14 -22.61
N ASN A 109 7.96 -25.21 -23.53
CA ASN A 109 8.29 -23.80 -23.23
C ASN A 109 7.21 -22.80 -23.65
N ILE A 110 6.11 -23.24 -24.29
CA ILE A 110 5.16 -22.31 -24.93
C ILE A 110 3.90 -22.15 -24.09
N GLU A 111 3.32 -23.23 -23.59
CA GLU A 111 2.03 -23.18 -22.87
C GLU A 111 1.97 -24.19 -21.72
N PRO A 112 1.30 -23.86 -20.59
CA PRO A 112 1.02 -24.81 -19.53
C PRO A 112 -0.14 -25.73 -19.94
N VAL A 113 0.14 -26.64 -20.89
CA VAL A 113 -0.79 -27.69 -21.37
C VAL A 113 -0.41 -29.03 -20.72
N GLY A 114 -1.41 -29.85 -20.40
CA GLY A 114 -1.18 -31.25 -20.01
C GLY A 114 -0.67 -32.06 -21.20
N LEU A 115 0.37 -32.86 -21.02
CA LEU A 115 1.02 -33.57 -22.13
C LEU A 115 1.10 -35.05 -21.80
N VAL A 116 0.44 -35.89 -22.60
CA VAL A 116 0.45 -37.35 -22.50
C VAL A 116 0.98 -37.91 -23.81
N LEU A 117 2.05 -38.70 -23.75
CA LEU A 117 2.60 -39.38 -24.93
C LEU A 117 2.07 -40.81 -24.99
N ILE A 118 1.65 -41.25 -26.17
CA ILE A 118 1.25 -42.63 -26.46
C ILE A 118 2.28 -43.23 -27.44
N SER A 119 2.75 -44.45 -27.18
CA SER A 119 3.71 -45.13 -28.06
C SER A 119 3.38 -46.60 -28.23
N GLY A 120 3.56 -47.13 -29.45
CA GLY A 120 3.47 -48.57 -29.75
C GLY A 120 4.67 -49.39 -29.28
N GLY A 121 5.78 -48.74 -28.91
CA GLY A 121 6.98 -49.38 -28.37
C GLY A 121 7.51 -48.58 -27.18
N MET A 122 7.50 -49.18 -26.00
CA MET A 122 7.94 -48.53 -24.76
C MET A 122 9.28 -49.08 -24.28
N ASP A 123 10.33 -48.30 -24.47
CA ASP A 123 11.64 -48.46 -23.82
C ASP A 123 11.75 -47.43 -22.67
N VAL A 124 12.39 -47.82 -21.57
CA VAL A 124 12.82 -46.97 -20.47
C VAL A 124 13.49 -45.68 -20.94
N ALA A 125 14.27 -45.71 -22.02
CA ALA A 125 14.91 -44.54 -22.61
C ALA A 125 13.89 -43.50 -23.11
N LEU A 126 12.91 -43.92 -23.91
CA LEU A 126 11.85 -43.05 -24.43
C LEU A 126 11.02 -42.44 -23.29
N SER A 127 10.60 -43.25 -22.31
CA SER A 127 9.87 -42.76 -21.14
C SER A 127 10.62 -41.66 -20.41
N ARG A 128 11.91 -41.89 -20.13
CA ARG A 128 12.75 -40.94 -19.40
C ARG A 128 12.91 -39.63 -20.17
N ASP A 129 13.11 -39.72 -21.48
CA ASP A 129 13.36 -38.55 -22.31
C ASP A 129 12.07 -37.73 -22.49
N ALA A 130 10.91 -38.37 -22.66
CA ALA A 130 9.61 -37.71 -22.70
C ALA A 130 9.28 -36.97 -21.40
N ILE A 131 9.49 -37.61 -20.23
CA ILE A 131 9.26 -36.96 -18.92
C ILE A 131 10.22 -35.76 -18.73
N ARG A 132 11.50 -35.89 -19.11
CA ARG A 132 12.46 -34.78 -19.05
C ARG A 132 12.06 -33.59 -19.92
N GLN A 133 11.36 -33.85 -21.02
CA GLN A 133 10.84 -32.84 -21.93
C GLN A 133 9.46 -32.31 -21.53
N GLY A 134 8.93 -32.71 -20.36
CA GLY A 134 7.69 -32.14 -19.80
C GLY A 134 6.42 -32.93 -20.10
N ALA A 135 6.52 -34.16 -20.63
CA ALA A 135 5.39 -35.09 -20.59
C ALA A 135 5.01 -35.38 -19.14
N HIS A 136 3.71 -35.40 -18.86
CA HIS A 136 3.16 -35.73 -17.55
C HIS A 136 2.91 -37.23 -17.41
N ALA A 137 2.72 -37.92 -18.53
CA ALA A 137 2.57 -39.36 -18.60
C ALA A 137 3.04 -39.89 -19.96
N VAL A 138 3.48 -41.15 -19.97
CA VAL A 138 3.79 -41.90 -21.18
C VAL A 138 3.08 -43.25 -21.09
N LEU A 139 2.29 -43.60 -22.11
CA LEU A 139 1.44 -44.79 -22.16
C LEU A 139 1.81 -45.68 -23.35
N ALA A 140 1.77 -47.00 -23.15
CA ALA A 140 1.92 -47.96 -24.23
C ALA A 140 0.58 -48.18 -24.94
N LYS A 141 0.55 -48.22 -26.29
CA LYS A 141 -0.66 -48.54 -27.07
C LYS A 141 -1.22 -49.93 -26.73
N ASP A 142 -0.34 -50.90 -26.48
CA ASP A 142 -0.70 -52.30 -26.19
C ASP A 142 -1.31 -52.51 -24.79
N ASP A 143 -1.14 -51.56 -23.87
CA ASP A 143 -1.62 -51.62 -22.48
C ASP A 143 -2.52 -50.40 -22.16
N LEU A 144 -3.21 -49.90 -23.19
CA LEU A 144 -4.11 -48.77 -23.09
C LEU A 144 -5.53 -49.23 -22.73
N ASP A 145 -6.03 -48.76 -21.59
CA ASP A 145 -7.41 -48.96 -21.14
C ASP A 145 -8.07 -47.63 -20.75
N PRO A 146 -9.42 -47.57 -20.70
CA PRO A 146 -10.15 -46.34 -20.35
C PRO A 146 -9.73 -45.72 -19.02
N ALA A 147 -9.44 -46.52 -17.99
CA ALA A 147 -9.13 -46.04 -16.65
C ALA A 147 -7.73 -45.40 -16.60
N ARG A 148 -6.73 -46.02 -17.23
CA ARG A 148 -5.36 -45.51 -17.32
C ARG A 148 -5.29 -44.22 -18.12
N LEU A 149 -5.92 -44.22 -19.30
CA LEU A 149 -5.93 -43.03 -20.15
C LEU A 149 -6.61 -41.85 -19.43
N SER A 150 -7.77 -42.10 -18.81
CA SER A 150 -8.48 -41.12 -18.00
C SER A 150 -7.61 -40.58 -16.87
N LEU A 151 -7.00 -41.46 -16.07
CA LEU A 151 -6.15 -41.08 -14.94
C LEU A 151 -4.95 -40.23 -15.39
N SER A 152 -4.28 -40.61 -16.47
CA SER A 152 -3.15 -39.86 -17.03
C SER A 152 -3.56 -38.49 -17.54
N ILE A 153 -4.72 -38.37 -18.21
CA ILE A 153 -5.26 -37.08 -18.66
C ILE A 153 -5.59 -36.20 -17.45
N HIS A 154 -6.30 -36.73 -16.45
CA HIS A 154 -6.65 -35.96 -15.23
C HIS A 154 -5.41 -35.47 -14.49
N ALA A 155 -4.40 -36.32 -14.33
CA ALA A 155 -3.13 -35.95 -13.69
C ALA A 155 -2.37 -34.87 -14.50
N ALA A 156 -2.36 -34.99 -15.83
CA ALA A 156 -1.73 -34.03 -16.72
C ALA A 156 -2.42 -32.66 -16.67
N VAL A 157 -3.76 -32.63 -16.73
CA VAL A 157 -4.57 -31.41 -16.61
C VAL A 157 -4.35 -30.74 -15.25
N GLY A 158 -4.41 -31.51 -14.15
CA GLY A 158 -4.19 -30.97 -12.81
C GLY A 158 -2.81 -30.32 -12.64
N SER A 159 -1.76 -30.99 -13.14
CA SER A 159 -0.39 -30.48 -13.09
C SER A 159 -0.20 -29.22 -13.95
N ALA A 160 -0.76 -29.21 -15.16
CA ALA A 160 -0.74 -28.07 -16.05
C ALA A 160 -1.47 -26.86 -15.45
N ARG A 161 -2.63 -27.08 -14.82
CA ARG A 161 -3.39 -26.03 -14.12
C ARG A 161 -2.61 -25.42 -12.96
N VAL A 162 -1.94 -26.24 -12.14
CA VAL A 162 -1.09 -25.72 -11.04
C VAL A 162 0.06 -24.87 -11.61
N ARG A 163 0.73 -25.32 -12.68
CA ARG A 163 1.77 -24.52 -13.34
C ARG A 163 1.24 -23.19 -13.90
N ALA A 164 0.06 -23.21 -14.53
CA ALA A 164 -0.59 -22.02 -15.06
C ALA A 164 -0.92 -21.02 -13.94
N GLN A 165 -1.51 -21.49 -12.84
CA GLN A 165 -1.83 -20.66 -11.67
C GLN A 165 -0.58 -20.04 -11.03
N MET A 166 0.52 -20.81 -10.92
CA MET A 166 1.78 -20.29 -10.41
C MET A 166 2.38 -19.21 -11.30
N ALA A 167 2.36 -19.43 -12.63
CA ALA A 167 2.82 -18.43 -13.59
C ALA A 167 1.96 -17.16 -13.55
N GLU A 168 0.64 -17.29 -13.45
CA GLU A 168 -0.29 -16.18 -13.32
C GLU A 168 -0.04 -15.39 -12.02
N HIS A 169 0.11 -16.07 -10.89
CA HIS A 169 0.43 -15.43 -9.62
C HIS A 169 1.79 -14.73 -9.64
N ALA A 170 2.81 -15.34 -10.26
CA ALA A 170 4.12 -14.72 -10.45
C ALA A 170 4.01 -13.44 -11.30
N GLN A 171 3.31 -13.51 -12.43
CA GLN A 171 3.07 -12.35 -13.29
C GLN A 171 2.29 -11.24 -12.57
N ARG A 172 1.29 -11.60 -11.76
CA ARG A 172 0.51 -10.65 -10.97
C ARG A 172 1.35 -9.95 -9.90
N LEU A 173 2.30 -10.67 -9.28
CA LEU A 173 3.27 -10.09 -8.35
C LEU A 173 4.26 -9.17 -9.08
N GLU A 174 4.75 -9.54 -10.26
CA GLU A 174 5.59 -8.67 -11.08
C GLU A 174 4.88 -7.36 -11.44
N LEU A 175 3.63 -7.45 -11.88
CA LEU A 175 2.79 -6.27 -12.16
C LEU A 175 2.60 -5.40 -10.92
N PHE A 176 2.36 -6.01 -9.74
CA PHE A 176 2.25 -5.26 -8.49
C PHE A 176 3.53 -4.50 -8.15
N PHE A 177 4.70 -5.12 -8.31
CA PHE A 177 5.99 -4.44 -8.08
C PHE A 177 6.27 -3.36 -9.13
N ALA A 178 5.91 -3.60 -10.40
CA ALA A 178 6.02 -2.58 -11.44
C ALA A 178 5.15 -1.36 -11.11
N LEU A 179 3.91 -1.56 -10.66
CA LEU A 179 3.03 -0.47 -10.21
C LEU A 179 3.65 0.34 -9.05
N ALA A 180 4.26 -0.34 -8.07
CA ALA A 180 4.92 0.31 -6.95
C ALA A 180 6.16 1.11 -7.39
N ASP A 181 6.93 0.58 -8.35
CA ASP A 181 8.15 1.22 -8.87
C ASP A 181 7.85 2.36 -9.86
N GLU A 182 6.71 2.35 -10.56
CA GLU A 182 6.25 3.50 -11.37
C GLU A 182 5.61 4.60 -10.51
N CYS A 183 5.27 4.31 -9.26
CA CYS A 183 4.74 5.30 -8.32
C CYS A 183 5.84 6.29 -7.91
N ARG A 184 5.57 7.58 -8.07
CA ARG A 184 6.48 8.67 -7.65
C ARG A 184 6.45 8.96 -6.15
N ASP A 185 5.50 8.38 -5.42
CA ASP A 185 5.47 8.47 -3.97
C ASP A 185 6.52 7.51 -3.36
N TYR A 186 6.94 7.80 -2.15
CA TYR A 186 7.89 7.00 -1.39
C TYR A 186 7.13 5.88 -0.67
N LEU A 187 7.18 4.66 -1.22
CA LEU A 187 6.46 3.50 -0.69
C LEU A 187 7.42 2.57 0.05
N PHE A 188 7.12 2.25 1.31
CA PHE A 188 7.91 1.29 2.08
C PHE A 188 7.10 0.61 3.19
N VAL A 189 7.54 -0.58 3.58
CA VAL A 189 6.91 -1.40 4.62
C VAL A 189 7.91 -1.64 5.73
N VAL A 190 7.50 -1.38 6.98
CA VAL A 190 8.35 -1.55 8.17
C VAL A 190 7.83 -2.72 9.01
N ASP A 191 8.72 -3.64 9.40
CA ASP A 191 8.41 -4.68 10.38
C ASP A 191 8.36 -4.08 11.78
N MET A 192 7.24 -4.23 12.48
CA MET A 192 7.02 -3.64 13.81
C MET A 192 7.84 -4.29 14.92
N SER A 193 8.31 -5.51 14.74
CA SER A 193 9.16 -6.16 15.76
C SER A 193 10.59 -5.64 15.72
N THR A 194 11.10 -5.30 14.54
CA THR A 194 12.51 -4.96 14.34
C THR A 194 12.76 -3.49 13.97
N GLY A 195 11.75 -2.79 13.43
CA GLY A 195 11.87 -1.44 12.88
C GLY A 195 12.61 -1.36 11.54
N TYR A 196 12.94 -2.51 10.94
CA TYR A 196 13.58 -2.56 9.63
C TYR A 196 12.55 -2.54 8.50
N ILE A 197 12.96 -1.92 7.41
CA ILE A 197 12.20 -1.89 6.17
C ILE A 197 12.35 -3.24 5.50
N VAL A 198 11.22 -3.88 5.22
CA VAL A 198 11.15 -5.21 4.59
C VAL A 198 10.81 -5.14 3.12
N GLU A 199 10.25 -4.02 2.64
CA GLU A 199 10.02 -3.77 1.22
C GLU A 199 10.01 -2.26 0.96
N ALA A 200 10.49 -1.85 -0.22
CA ALA A 200 10.60 -0.45 -0.61
C ALA A 200 10.59 -0.30 -2.13
N ASN A 201 9.83 0.68 -2.64
CA ASN A 201 9.85 0.98 -4.08
C ASN A 201 11.17 1.65 -4.52
N ILE A 202 11.30 1.89 -5.82
CA ILE A 202 12.50 2.45 -6.42
C ILE A 202 12.85 3.84 -5.87
N GLU A 203 11.85 4.66 -5.52
CA GLU A 203 12.08 6.01 -5.00
C GLU A 203 12.77 5.99 -3.64
N VAL A 204 12.31 5.13 -2.72
CA VAL A 204 12.97 4.95 -1.41
C VAL A 204 14.37 4.37 -1.58
N ARG A 205 14.54 3.34 -2.44
CA ARG A 205 15.85 2.73 -2.71
C ARG A 205 16.85 3.73 -3.31
N ARG A 206 16.40 4.65 -4.15
CA ARG A 206 17.23 5.68 -4.78
C ARG A 206 17.78 6.68 -3.75
N ILE A 207 16.95 7.15 -2.82
CA ILE A 207 17.37 8.14 -1.82
C ILE A 207 18.24 7.54 -0.70
N THR A 208 18.08 6.25 -0.42
CA THR A 208 18.88 5.53 0.59
C THR A 208 20.14 4.91 0.00
N GLY A 209 20.21 4.75 -1.32
CA GLY A 209 21.32 4.08 -2.00
C GLY A 209 21.37 2.58 -1.73
N THR A 210 20.23 1.96 -1.39
CA THR A 210 20.15 0.52 -1.05
C THR A 210 19.45 -0.26 -2.15
N ASP A 211 19.99 -1.42 -2.52
CA ASP A 211 19.32 -2.33 -3.45
C ASP A 211 18.19 -3.13 -2.77
N ARG A 212 17.40 -3.86 -3.57
CA ARG A 212 16.26 -4.65 -3.05
C ARG A 212 16.71 -5.79 -2.14
N ALA A 213 17.79 -6.47 -2.50
CA ALA A 213 18.31 -7.60 -1.73
C ALA A 213 18.88 -7.13 -0.38
N GLU A 214 19.46 -5.93 -0.32
CA GLU A 214 19.91 -5.29 0.92
C GLU A 214 18.74 -4.93 1.84
N VAL A 215 17.64 -4.42 1.29
CA VAL A 215 16.40 -4.18 2.06
C VAL A 215 15.88 -5.48 2.65
N HIS A 216 15.78 -6.55 1.84
CA HIS A 216 15.32 -7.87 2.29
C HIS A 216 16.24 -8.53 3.32
N ARG A 217 17.55 -8.21 3.30
CA ARG A 217 18.51 -8.62 4.33
C ARG A 217 18.42 -7.80 5.63
N GLY A 218 17.54 -6.82 5.72
CA GLY A 218 17.35 -5.99 6.91
C GLY A 218 18.49 -4.98 7.13
N SER A 219 19.02 -4.38 6.06
CA SER A 219 20.07 -3.35 6.16
C SER A 219 19.51 -1.94 6.47
N LEU A 220 18.24 -1.69 6.14
CA LEU A 220 17.64 -0.37 6.18
C LEU A 220 16.66 -0.24 7.35
N ASN A 221 17.00 0.59 8.34
CA ASN A 221 16.15 0.85 9.50
C ASN A 221 15.34 2.15 9.30
N ALA A 222 14.03 2.11 9.55
CA ALA A 222 13.14 3.24 9.31
C ALA A 222 13.52 4.49 10.11
N GLN A 223 14.12 4.33 11.29
CA GLN A 223 14.56 5.45 12.13
C GLN A 223 15.66 6.32 11.50
N ARG A 224 16.34 5.80 10.46
CA ARG A 224 17.39 6.49 9.72
C ARG A 224 16.89 7.24 8.50
N LEU A 225 15.64 7.01 8.09
CA LEU A 225 15.04 7.75 6.97
C LEU A 225 14.78 9.21 7.32
N PHE A 226 14.41 9.49 8.57
CA PHE A 226 13.90 10.79 8.98
C PHE A 226 14.92 11.62 9.75
N ALA A 227 14.93 12.94 9.53
CA ALA A 227 15.82 13.86 10.23
C ALA A 227 15.55 13.93 11.74
N ALA A 228 14.32 13.62 12.16
CA ALA A 228 13.95 13.53 13.58
C ALA A 228 14.62 12.35 14.31
N GLY A 229 15.28 11.45 13.57
CA GLY A 229 16.07 10.36 14.11
C GLY A 229 15.28 9.35 14.96
N PRO A 230 15.96 8.57 15.81
CA PRO A 230 15.35 7.51 16.62
C PRO A 230 14.20 7.96 17.52
N VAL A 231 14.31 9.14 18.14
CA VAL A 231 13.28 9.67 19.05
C VAL A 231 12.02 10.06 18.27
N GLY A 232 12.16 10.73 17.13
CA GLY A 232 11.03 11.07 16.27
C GLY A 232 10.33 9.82 15.73
N TRP A 233 11.12 8.83 15.30
CA TRP A 233 10.61 7.54 14.84
C TRP A 233 9.82 6.79 15.92
N GLN A 234 10.37 6.70 17.14
CA GLN A 234 9.67 6.06 18.26
C GLN A 234 8.32 6.72 18.55
N ARG A 235 8.24 8.05 18.49
CA ARG A 235 6.97 8.79 18.67
C ARG A 235 5.96 8.47 17.58
N LEU A 236 6.38 8.52 16.31
CA LEU A 236 5.53 8.18 15.18
C LEU A 236 5.00 6.75 15.30
N ARG A 237 5.89 5.80 15.58
CA ARG A 237 5.55 4.39 15.81
C ARG A 237 4.55 4.22 16.94
N ALA A 238 4.78 4.82 18.11
CA ALA A 238 3.86 4.72 19.25
C ALA A 238 2.47 5.29 18.92
N SER A 239 2.40 6.35 18.12
CA SER A 239 1.13 6.89 17.62
C SER A 239 0.40 5.89 16.72
N ILE A 240 1.12 5.25 15.79
CA ILE A 240 0.56 4.23 14.88
C ILE A 240 0.14 2.96 15.66
N GLU A 241 0.90 2.58 16.69
CA GLU A 241 0.55 1.45 17.58
C GLU A 241 -0.78 1.69 18.29
N TYR A 242 -1.01 2.90 18.76
CA TYR A 242 -2.21 3.26 19.52
C TYR A 242 -3.42 3.51 18.61
N TYR A 243 -3.26 4.33 17.56
CA TYR A 243 -4.36 4.78 16.68
C TYR A 243 -4.55 3.91 15.43
N GLY A 244 -3.62 2.99 15.14
CA GLY A 244 -3.63 2.16 13.94
C GLY A 244 -3.18 2.87 12.66
N HIS A 245 -3.03 4.19 12.67
CA HIS A 245 -2.58 5.00 11.55
C HIS A 245 -1.98 6.34 12.02
N ALA A 246 -1.29 7.04 11.13
CA ALA A 246 -0.80 8.41 11.35
C ALA A 246 -0.58 9.14 10.02
N THR A 247 -0.82 10.45 10.00
CA THR A 247 -0.40 11.36 8.93
C THR A 247 0.47 12.46 9.53
N VAL A 248 1.71 12.55 9.08
CA VAL A 248 2.70 13.46 9.65
C VAL A 248 3.50 14.16 8.56
N GLU A 249 3.76 15.45 8.72
CA GLU A 249 4.76 16.14 7.92
C GLU A 249 6.07 16.19 8.69
N LEU A 250 7.17 15.82 8.03
CA LEU A 250 8.50 15.76 8.61
C LEU A 250 9.58 15.89 7.53
N GLU A 251 10.83 16.00 7.94
CA GLU A 251 11.96 15.98 7.00
C GLU A 251 12.51 14.55 6.85
N MET A 252 12.62 14.10 5.60
CA MET A 252 13.28 12.85 5.21
C MET A 252 14.63 13.14 4.54
N PHE A 253 15.61 12.27 4.73
CA PHE A 253 16.90 12.39 4.05
C PHE A 253 16.76 12.05 2.56
N ASN A 254 17.38 12.85 1.70
CA ASN A 254 17.47 12.64 0.26
C ASN A 254 18.94 12.58 -0.16
N GLY A 255 19.60 11.50 0.25
CA GLY A 255 21.06 11.37 0.19
C GLY A 255 21.80 12.08 1.35
N PRO A 256 23.14 12.10 1.31
CA PRO A 256 23.96 12.59 2.41
C PRO A 256 23.72 14.07 2.72
N GLY A 257 23.18 14.35 3.92
CA GLY A 257 23.02 15.72 4.44
C GLY A 257 21.91 16.56 3.82
N ARG A 258 21.26 16.09 2.74
CA ARG A 258 20.14 16.79 2.10
C ARG A 258 18.82 16.32 2.71
N ARG A 259 17.91 17.27 2.96
CA ARG A 259 16.58 17.01 3.51
C ARG A 259 15.50 17.41 2.52
N MET A 260 14.41 16.65 2.53
CA MET A 260 13.19 16.96 1.79
C MET A 260 11.99 16.93 2.74
N PRO A 261 11.11 17.94 2.69
CA PRO A 261 9.86 17.90 3.44
C PRO A 261 8.91 16.89 2.80
N ILE A 262 8.36 16.01 3.62
CA ILE A 262 7.50 14.91 3.18
C ILE A 262 6.28 14.79 4.09
N GLU A 263 5.10 14.59 3.50
CA GLU A 263 3.94 14.08 4.20
C GLU A 263 4.02 12.54 4.19
N ILE A 264 4.10 11.91 5.35
CA ILE A 264 4.04 10.46 5.52
C ILE A 264 2.65 10.08 6.02
N ARG A 265 1.93 9.28 5.23
CA ARG A 265 0.74 8.53 5.65
C ARG A 265 1.16 7.11 5.98
N ALA A 266 0.87 6.67 7.20
CA ALA A 266 1.27 5.37 7.70
C ALA A 266 0.06 4.62 8.28
N ARG A 267 -0.05 3.32 7.98
CA ARG A 267 -1.10 2.45 8.50
C ARG A 267 -0.53 1.15 9.04
N ARG A 268 -0.98 0.74 10.22
CA ARG A 268 -0.67 -0.58 10.79
C ARG A 268 -1.51 -1.65 10.12
N VAL A 269 -0.86 -2.74 9.72
CA VAL A 269 -1.50 -3.93 9.19
C VAL A 269 -0.96 -5.19 9.88
N THR A 270 -1.78 -6.23 9.93
CA THR A 270 -1.42 -7.52 10.53
C THR A 270 -1.49 -8.59 9.45
N TYR A 271 -0.42 -9.37 9.30
CA TYR A 271 -0.36 -10.51 8.40
C TYR A 271 0.14 -11.73 9.17
N GLY A 272 -0.76 -12.67 9.44
CA GLY A 272 -0.49 -13.80 10.33
C GLY A 272 -0.06 -13.31 11.73
N PRO A 273 1.05 -13.81 12.30
CA PRO A 273 1.53 -13.38 13.62
C PRO A 273 2.36 -12.08 13.58
N ARG A 274 2.61 -11.51 12.39
CA ARG A 274 3.48 -10.34 12.23
C ARG A 274 2.67 -9.06 12.02
N GLN A 275 3.20 -7.96 12.52
CA GLN A 275 2.65 -6.63 12.33
C GLN A 275 3.60 -5.78 11.51
N TYR A 276 3.03 -4.98 10.61
CA TYR A 276 3.77 -4.11 9.72
C TYR A 276 3.17 -2.70 9.73
N ILE A 277 3.99 -1.72 9.38
CA ILE A 277 3.53 -0.37 9.01
C ILE A 277 3.71 -0.24 7.49
N ILE A 278 2.63 0.04 6.78
CA ILE A 278 2.69 0.47 5.37
C ILE A 278 2.78 1.99 5.37
N CYS A 279 3.82 2.53 4.74
CA CYS A 279 4.07 3.96 4.63
C CYS A 279 3.98 4.42 3.17
N VAL A 280 3.27 5.52 2.96
CA VAL A 280 3.23 6.27 1.71
C VAL A 280 3.71 7.69 2.01
N GLY A 281 4.81 8.08 1.39
CA GLY A 281 5.38 9.40 1.54
C GLY A 281 5.20 10.24 0.28
N ARG A 282 4.76 11.48 0.43
CA ARG A 282 4.63 12.42 -0.69
C ARG A 282 5.44 13.67 -0.42
N GLU A 283 6.36 13.99 -1.32
CA GLU A 283 7.11 15.24 -1.24
C GLU A 283 6.13 16.42 -1.30
N VAL A 284 6.25 17.33 -0.34
CA VAL A 284 5.45 18.56 -0.31
C VAL A 284 6.34 19.73 -0.70
N SER A 285 5.78 20.74 -1.38
CA SER A 285 6.54 21.93 -1.76
C SER A 285 7.18 22.56 -0.52
N ARG A 286 8.45 22.96 -0.62
CA ARG A 286 9.18 23.63 0.48
C ARG A 286 8.39 24.83 1.02
N GLU A 287 7.65 25.52 0.15
CA GLU A 287 6.75 26.62 0.46
C GLU A 287 5.51 26.23 1.29
N ARG A 288 4.97 25.01 1.15
CA ARG A 288 3.86 24.48 1.96
C ARG A 288 4.33 24.01 3.34
N GLY A 289 5.47 23.31 3.39
CA GLY A 289 6.11 22.94 4.65
C GLY A 289 6.57 24.17 5.43
N LEU A 290 7.15 25.15 4.73
CA LEU A 290 7.46 26.47 5.30
C LEU A 290 6.17 27.21 5.67
N ALA A 291 5.08 27.21 4.90
CA ALA A 291 3.84 27.91 5.28
C ALA A 291 3.25 27.40 6.61
N ARG A 292 3.32 26.09 6.90
CA ARG A 292 2.89 25.52 8.19
C ARG A 292 3.79 25.92 9.35
N GLU A 293 5.11 25.93 9.15
CA GLU A 293 6.09 26.39 10.16
C GLU A 293 6.07 27.92 10.32
N VAL A 294 5.79 28.63 9.24
CA VAL A 294 5.64 30.08 9.15
C VAL A 294 4.36 30.52 9.85
N ILE A 295 3.22 29.83 9.75
CA ILE A 295 2.02 30.22 10.51
C ILE A 295 2.22 30.03 12.01
N ARG A 296 3.02 29.05 12.43
CA ARG A 296 3.45 28.91 13.83
C ARG A 296 4.40 30.03 14.29
N LEU A 297 5.08 30.74 13.36
CA LEU A 297 6.17 31.69 13.67
C LEU A 297 5.94 33.15 13.20
N ARG A 298 4.98 33.43 12.30
CA ARG A 298 4.82 34.77 11.66
C ARG A 298 3.79 35.67 12.31
N ASP A 299 2.86 35.12 13.05
CA ASP A 299 1.82 35.91 13.70
C ASP A 299 1.54 35.41 15.12
N PRO A 300 2.54 35.55 16.02
CA PRO A 300 2.33 35.28 17.42
C PRO A 300 1.53 36.42 18.05
N ASP A 301 0.59 36.06 18.91
CA ASP A 301 0.05 36.96 19.91
C ASP A 301 1.21 37.50 20.78
N LEU A 302 1.37 38.82 20.80
CA LEU A 302 2.53 39.47 21.42
C LEU A 302 2.58 39.32 22.94
N GLU A 303 1.45 39.00 23.58
CA GLU A 303 1.38 38.75 25.02
C GLU A 303 1.80 37.31 25.34
N THR A 304 1.15 36.32 24.73
CA THR A 304 1.28 34.91 25.14
C THR A 304 2.32 34.12 24.35
N GLY A 305 2.72 34.61 23.17
CA GLY A 305 3.59 33.88 22.23
C GLY A 305 2.92 32.69 21.54
N LEU A 306 1.63 32.45 21.78
CA LEU A 306 0.83 31.53 21.00
C LEU A 306 0.51 32.12 19.62
N PRO A 307 0.15 31.29 18.61
CA PRO A 307 -0.46 31.80 17.39
C PRO A 307 -1.65 32.71 17.67
N SER A 308 -1.74 33.83 16.95
CA SER A 308 -2.82 34.83 17.05
C SER A 308 -4.19 34.24 16.70
N ALA A 309 -5.25 35.05 16.89
CA ALA A 309 -6.59 34.69 16.45
C ALA A 309 -6.67 34.48 14.93
N ASP A 310 -6.01 35.35 14.15
CA ASP A 310 -5.92 35.23 12.70
C ASP A 310 -5.17 33.96 12.29
N ALA A 311 -4.07 33.63 12.97
CA ALA A 311 -3.30 32.40 12.72
C ALA A 311 -4.12 31.14 13.05
N PHE A 312 -4.89 31.18 14.14
CA PHE A 312 -5.79 30.09 14.53
C PHE A 312 -6.95 29.92 13.55
N GLN A 313 -7.61 31.01 13.16
CA GLN A 313 -8.69 30.97 12.18
C GLN A 313 -8.22 30.40 10.85
N ALA A 314 -7.04 30.82 10.39
CA ALA A 314 -6.44 30.28 9.17
C ALA A 314 -6.15 28.77 9.27
N GLU A 315 -5.70 28.26 10.43
CA GLU A 315 -5.51 26.80 10.62
C GLU A 315 -6.85 26.07 10.71
N LEU A 316 -7.85 26.63 11.37
CA LEU A 316 -9.18 26.06 11.44
C LEU A 316 -9.80 25.89 10.05
N ASP A 317 -9.72 26.92 9.21
CA ASP A 317 -10.21 26.87 7.82
C ASP A 317 -9.44 25.83 6.99
N ARG A 318 -8.13 25.67 7.23
CA ARG A 318 -7.33 24.61 6.60
C ARG A 318 -7.77 23.22 7.04
N CYS A 319 -7.90 22.99 8.35
CA CYS A 319 -8.35 21.72 8.91
C CYS A 319 -9.75 21.36 8.41
N TRP A 320 -10.65 22.34 8.32
CA TRP A 320 -12.00 22.17 7.76
C TRP A 320 -11.98 21.68 6.33
N ASN A 321 -11.27 22.39 5.45
CA ASN A 321 -11.17 22.03 4.04
C ASN A 321 -10.48 20.67 3.84
N TRP A 322 -9.49 20.35 4.66
CA TRP A 322 -8.85 19.04 4.62
C TRP A 322 -9.82 17.92 5.04
N ALA A 323 -10.50 18.08 6.18
CA ALA A 323 -11.43 17.09 6.73
C ALA A 323 -12.68 16.88 5.85
N MET A 324 -13.12 17.93 5.13
CA MET A 324 -14.14 17.85 4.07
C MET A 324 -13.75 16.86 2.95
N ASN A 325 -12.47 16.84 2.56
CA ASN A 325 -11.99 15.99 1.47
C ASN A 325 -11.69 14.55 1.92
N ASP A 326 -11.18 14.38 3.14
CA ASP A 326 -10.74 13.08 3.68
C ASP A 326 -11.78 12.39 4.59
N ASP A 327 -13.03 12.87 4.64
CA ASP A 327 -14.17 12.36 5.47
C ASP A 327 -13.78 12.08 6.94
N THR A 328 -12.98 12.98 7.50
CA THR A 328 -12.38 12.82 8.83
C THR A 328 -13.05 13.76 9.84
N ALA A 329 -13.28 13.29 11.07
CA ALA A 329 -13.82 14.12 12.14
C ALA A 329 -12.81 15.17 12.62
N LEU A 330 -13.31 16.33 13.03
CA LEU A 330 -12.56 17.39 13.68
C LEU A 330 -12.93 17.49 15.16
N VAL A 331 -11.99 17.95 15.97
CA VAL A 331 -12.19 18.28 17.38
C VAL A 331 -11.78 19.72 17.61
N LEU A 332 -12.71 20.56 18.04
CA LEU A 332 -12.45 21.95 18.44
C LEU A 332 -12.69 22.08 19.95
N ILE A 333 -11.67 22.56 20.66
CA ILE A 333 -11.73 22.81 22.09
C ILE A 333 -11.52 24.30 22.32
N VAL A 334 -12.49 24.96 22.95
CA VAL A 334 -12.37 26.35 23.41
C VAL A 334 -12.18 26.34 24.92
N LEU A 335 -11.13 27.00 25.38
CA LEU A 335 -10.72 27.09 26.77
C LEU A 335 -10.91 28.52 27.28
N ALA A 336 -11.51 28.65 28.47
CA ALA A 336 -11.59 29.91 29.20
C ALA A 336 -11.16 29.70 30.65
N MET A 337 -10.71 30.77 31.29
CA MET A 337 -10.50 30.76 32.74
C MET A 337 -11.79 30.37 33.45
N ALA A 338 -11.69 29.55 34.49
CA ALA A 338 -12.83 29.19 35.30
C ALA A 338 -13.40 30.43 36.00
N ASP A 339 -14.73 30.51 36.11
CA ASP A 339 -15.38 31.50 36.95
C ASP A 339 -15.18 31.12 38.41
N ILE A 340 -14.83 32.10 39.24
CA ILE A 340 -14.43 31.86 40.62
C ILE A 340 -15.17 32.83 41.52
N ALA A 341 -15.86 32.29 42.53
CA ALA A 341 -16.62 33.06 43.52
C ALA A 341 -17.66 34.03 42.91
N GLY A 342 -18.35 33.61 41.83
CA GLY A 342 -19.37 34.42 41.17
C GLY A 342 -18.83 35.62 40.38
N GLN A 343 -17.50 35.78 40.30
CA GLN A 343 -16.86 36.73 39.42
C GLN A 343 -16.47 36.03 38.12
N ALA A 344 -16.73 36.71 37.00
CA ALA A 344 -16.24 36.27 35.70
C ALA A 344 -14.73 36.06 35.79
N GLY A 345 -14.23 35.00 35.14
CA GLY A 345 -12.82 34.65 35.03
C GLY A 345 -11.98 35.69 34.28
N GLU A 346 -12.04 36.99 34.62
CA GLU A 346 -11.13 38.00 34.11
C GLU A 346 -9.71 37.61 34.50
N ALA A 347 -8.90 37.37 33.47
CA ALA A 347 -7.51 37.00 33.58
C ALA A 347 -6.67 38.27 33.60
N THR A 348 -5.66 38.32 34.47
CA THR A 348 -4.63 39.35 34.37
C THR A 348 -3.73 39.01 33.18
N PRO A 349 -3.09 39.99 32.52
CA PRO A 349 -2.14 39.74 31.44
C PRO A 349 -1.11 38.67 31.79
N ASP A 350 -0.51 38.75 32.99
CA ASP A 350 0.46 37.76 33.48
C ASP A 350 -0.09 36.32 33.55
N ARG A 351 -1.37 36.15 33.91
CA ARG A 351 -2.00 34.82 33.95
C ARG A 351 -2.25 34.30 32.55
N LEU A 352 -2.65 35.17 31.62
CA LEU A 352 -2.83 34.79 30.22
C LEU A 352 -1.52 34.31 29.59
N VAL A 353 -0.41 35.01 29.87
CA VAL A 353 0.94 34.61 29.45
C VAL A 353 1.29 33.22 29.98
N GLN A 354 1.13 33.01 31.29
CA GLN A 354 1.50 31.74 31.92
C GLN A 354 0.62 30.57 31.46
N VAL A 355 -0.68 30.79 31.28
CA VAL A 355 -1.60 29.78 30.72
C VAL A 355 -1.22 29.48 29.28
N GLY A 356 -0.94 30.50 28.47
CA GLY A 356 -0.51 30.33 27.08
C GLY A 356 0.75 29.49 26.97
N GLN A 357 1.76 29.76 27.80
CA GLN A 357 2.99 28.96 27.87
C GLN A 357 2.75 27.51 28.29
N ALA A 358 1.86 27.27 29.27
CA ALA A 358 1.49 25.92 29.68
C ALA A 358 0.80 25.14 28.55
N LEU A 359 -0.07 25.80 27.77
CA LEU A 359 -0.77 25.20 26.65
C LEU A 359 0.14 24.93 25.45
N LEU A 360 1.08 25.83 25.14
CA LEU A 360 2.04 25.67 24.05
C LEU A 360 2.86 24.37 24.20
N GLY A 361 3.23 24.03 25.44
CA GLY A 361 3.93 22.79 25.76
C GLY A 361 3.06 21.52 25.73
N THR A 362 1.73 21.63 25.53
CA THR A 362 0.80 20.50 25.62
C THR A 362 0.41 19.92 24.27
N VAL A 363 0.35 20.79 23.25
CA VAL A 363 0.11 20.40 21.86
C VAL A 363 1.39 19.85 21.27
N ARG A 364 1.47 18.52 21.18
CA ARG A 364 2.71 17.80 20.83
C ARG A 364 2.58 16.93 19.59
N ARG A 365 1.42 16.95 18.93
CA ARG A 365 1.12 16.15 17.74
C ARG A 365 1.06 17.02 16.49
N SER A 366 1.38 16.44 15.33
CA SER A 366 1.31 17.12 14.03
C SER A 366 -0.12 17.48 13.62
N ASN A 367 -1.12 16.86 14.26
CA ASN A 367 -2.54 17.02 13.96
C ASN A 367 -3.27 17.94 14.95
N GLU A 368 -2.59 18.49 15.95
CA GLU A 368 -3.13 19.39 16.98
C GLU A 368 -2.52 20.79 16.77
N PHE A 369 -3.32 21.85 16.89
CA PHE A 369 -2.87 23.24 16.81
C PHE A 369 -3.55 24.08 17.90
N VAL A 370 -2.76 24.86 18.65
CA VAL A 370 -3.23 25.77 19.70
C VAL A 370 -3.06 27.21 19.27
N GLY A 371 -4.02 28.06 19.60
CA GLY A 371 -3.95 29.49 19.37
C GLY A 371 -4.71 30.31 20.42
N ARG A 372 -4.52 31.62 20.35
CA ARG A 372 -5.21 32.64 21.13
C ARG A 372 -6.43 33.13 20.36
N LEU A 373 -7.55 33.39 21.04
CA LEU A 373 -8.72 34.04 20.45
C LEU A 373 -8.75 35.54 20.82
N GLU A 374 -9.41 36.37 20.02
CA GLU A 374 -9.47 37.84 20.19
C GLU A 374 -10.05 38.27 21.56
N ASP A 375 -10.96 37.47 22.12
CA ASP A 375 -11.65 37.76 23.38
C ASP A 375 -10.91 37.24 24.62
N GLY A 376 -9.64 36.89 24.46
CA GLY A 376 -8.80 36.45 25.55
C GLY A 376 -9.04 35.01 26.00
N ARG A 377 -9.68 34.18 25.16
CA ARG A 377 -9.74 32.73 25.32
C ARG A 377 -8.62 32.02 24.56
N PHE A 378 -8.51 30.71 24.76
CA PHE A 378 -7.60 29.86 24.00
C PHE A 378 -8.41 28.84 23.23
N ALA A 379 -7.88 28.37 22.11
CA ALA A 379 -8.51 27.32 21.34
C ALA A 379 -7.49 26.29 20.86
N VAL A 380 -7.97 25.06 20.72
CA VAL A 380 -7.21 23.95 20.15
C VAL A 380 -8.07 23.30 19.07
N ILE A 381 -7.53 23.16 17.87
CA ILE A 381 -8.11 22.36 16.79
C ILE A 381 -7.28 21.09 16.63
N ALA A 382 -7.95 19.95 16.52
CA ALA A 382 -7.31 18.68 16.21
C ALA A 382 -8.01 17.96 15.05
N THR A 383 -7.22 17.37 14.16
CA THR A 383 -7.69 16.57 13.02
C THR A 383 -7.69 15.09 13.38
N GLY A 384 -8.84 14.44 13.25
CA GLY A 384 -9.04 13.05 13.66
C GLY A 384 -9.20 12.89 15.18
N GLY A 385 -10.22 12.16 15.58
CA GLY A 385 -10.52 11.87 16.98
C GLY A 385 -12.00 11.62 17.20
N ASP A 386 -12.32 10.69 18.08
CA ASP A 386 -13.67 10.46 18.60
C ASP A 386 -13.89 11.25 19.90
N GLU A 387 -15.08 11.14 20.48
CA GLU A 387 -15.43 11.81 21.74
C GLU A 387 -14.47 11.47 22.90
N VAL A 388 -13.95 10.23 22.91
CA VAL A 388 -13.02 9.76 23.94
C VAL A 388 -11.67 10.46 23.79
N ALA A 389 -11.13 10.51 22.57
CA ALA A 389 -9.90 11.21 22.27
C ALA A 389 -10.03 12.72 22.54
N ALA A 390 -11.18 13.31 22.22
CA ALA A 390 -11.47 14.72 22.45
C ALA A 390 -11.48 15.07 23.94
N ARG A 391 -12.17 14.27 24.78
CA ARG A 391 -12.14 14.42 26.25
C ARG A 391 -10.73 14.24 26.79
N GLY A 392 -10.01 13.22 26.34
CA GLY A 392 -8.62 12.98 26.75
C GLY A 392 -7.67 14.13 26.39
N LEU A 393 -7.90 14.83 25.27
CA LEU A 393 -7.15 16.04 24.93
C LEU A 393 -7.51 17.21 25.85
N ALA A 394 -8.80 17.45 26.11
CA ALA A 394 -9.25 18.49 27.03
C ALA A 394 -8.70 18.29 28.45
N ASP A 395 -8.75 17.07 28.98
CA ASP A 395 -8.22 16.75 30.31
C ASP A 395 -6.70 16.95 30.39
N ARG A 396 -5.97 16.65 29.31
CA ARG A 396 -4.52 16.89 29.22
C ARG A 396 -4.22 18.39 29.27
N LEU A 397 -4.94 19.21 28.50
CA LEU A 397 -4.79 20.67 28.46
C LEU A 397 -5.07 21.28 29.83
N ARG A 398 -6.20 20.91 30.44
CA ARG A 398 -6.57 21.36 31.79
C ARG A 398 -5.56 20.91 32.85
N GLY A 399 -5.11 19.66 32.75
CA GLY A 399 -4.11 19.08 33.64
C GLY A 399 -2.79 19.83 33.59
N GLN A 400 -2.35 20.28 32.41
CA GLN A 400 -1.12 21.06 32.24
C GLN A 400 -1.21 22.45 32.86
N VAL A 401 -2.34 23.15 32.68
CA VAL A 401 -2.58 24.44 33.36
C VAL A 401 -2.56 24.25 34.88
N ARG A 402 -3.17 23.17 35.38
CA ARG A 402 -3.16 22.83 36.81
C ARG A 402 -1.75 22.56 37.32
N THR A 403 -0.96 21.76 36.60
CA THR A 403 0.41 21.42 36.99
C THR A 403 1.35 22.64 36.94
N ALA A 404 1.11 23.59 36.04
CA ALA A 404 1.85 24.85 35.99
C ALA A 404 1.68 25.70 37.27
N SER A 405 0.69 25.39 38.12
CA SER A 405 0.51 26.00 39.45
C SER A 405 0.48 27.54 39.41
N ILE A 406 -0.13 28.08 38.36
CA ILE A 406 -0.26 29.52 38.10
C ILE A 406 -1.07 30.14 39.23
N HIS A 407 -0.45 30.98 40.06
CA HIS A 407 -1.10 31.52 41.25
C HIS A 407 -2.39 32.28 40.91
N ASP A 408 -3.49 31.92 41.57
CA ASP A 408 -4.75 32.66 41.51
C ASP A 408 -5.35 32.74 42.92
N PRO A 409 -5.27 33.89 43.60
CA PRO A 409 -5.73 34.02 44.98
C PRO A 409 -7.25 33.95 45.11
N ARG A 410 -8.00 34.06 44.00
CA ARG A 410 -9.45 33.88 44.01
C ARG A 410 -9.79 32.39 44.05
N SER A 411 -8.93 31.55 43.45
CA SER A 411 -9.17 30.11 43.31
C SER A 411 -9.16 29.41 44.66
N PRO A 412 -10.16 28.55 44.97
CA PRO A 412 -10.19 27.79 46.23
C PRO A 412 -9.02 26.81 46.37
N VAL A 413 -8.37 26.45 45.26
CA VAL A 413 -7.19 25.58 45.23
C VAL A 413 -5.87 26.36 45.13
N GLY A 414 -5.92 27.70 45.16
CA GLY A 414 -4.76 28.60 45.14
C GLY A 414 -4.05 28.73 43.78
N HIS A 415 -4.57 28.08 42.73
CA HIS A 415 -4.03 28.15 41.38
C HIS A 415 -5.13 28.23 40.32
N SER A 416 -4.78 28.74 39.16
CA SER A 416 -5.66 28.96 38.01
C SER A 416 -6.27 27.66 37.50
N LEU A 417 -7.55 27.70 37.17
CA LEU A 417 -8.29 26.61 36.54
C LEU A 417 -8.88 27.10 35.22
N VAL A 418 -9.10 26.17 34.28
CA VAL A 418 -9.73 26.45 33.00
C VAL A 418 -10.87 25.47 32.73
N ASN A 419 -11.93 26.01 32.13
CA ASN A 419 -13.08 25.26 31.63
C ASN A 419 -12.91 25.02 30.12
N ALA A 420 -13.44 23.90 29.62
CA ALA A 420 -13.33 23.51 28.22
C ALA A 420 -14.70 23.20 27.60
N GLY A 421 -15.00 23.87 26.49
CA GLY A 421 -16.08 23.49 25.58
C GLY A 421 -15.51 22.71 24.41
N ILE A 422 -16.06 21.53 24.13
CA ILE A 422 -15.58 20.63 23.09
C ILE A 422 -16.69 20.46 22.04
N ALA A 423 -16.34 20.66 20.78
CA ALA A 423 -17.13 20.20 19.64
C ALA A 423 -16.39 19.10 18.89
N VAL A 424 -17.10 18.02 18.55
CA VAL A 424 -16.60 16.94 17.71
C VAL A 424 -17.57 16.73 16.56
N GLY A 425 -17.08 16.56 15.35
CA GLY A 425 -17.95 16.18 14.24
C GLY A 425 -17.22 16.17 12.91
N LYS A 426 -17.87 15.56 11.92
CA LYS A 426 -17.38 15.64 10.54
C LYS A 426 -17.88 16.92 9.89
N PRO A 427 -17.07 17.59 9.06
CA PRO A 427 -17.53 18.76 8.34
C PRO A 427 -18.83 18.52 7.53
N SER A 428 -19.05 17.29 7.03
CA SER A 428 -20.25 16.92 6.26
C SER A 428 -21.54 17.06 7.07
N ASP A 429 -21.45 16.87 8.38
CA ASP A 429 -22.57 16.86 9.32
C ASP A 429 -22.72 18.23 10.02
N LEU A 430 -21.64 19.01 10.05
CA LEU A 430 -21.52 20.29 10.76
C LEU A 430 -21.89 21.53 9.92
N GLY A 431 -22.16 21.39 8.61
CA GLY A 431 -22.62 22.48 7.74
C GLY A 431 -21.56 23.53 7.37
N SER A 432 -21.02 24.25 8.36
CA SER A 432 -20.01 25.31 8.16
C SER A 432 -19.01 25.43 9.32
N VAL A 433 -17.86 26.06 9.06
CA VAL A 433 -16.86 26.38 10.10
C VAL A 433 -17.48 27.20 11.23
N SER A 434 -18.37 28.15 10.90
CA SER A 434 -19.04 29.00 11.89
C SER A 434 -19.89 28.17 12.85
N GLU A 435 -20.68 27.24 12.32
CA GLU A 435 -21.52 26.35 13.14
C GLU A 435 -20.68 25.47 14.08
N PHE A 436 -19.51 25.02 13.62
CA PHE A 436 -18.58 24.25 14.43
C PHE A 436 -17.97 25.07 15.58
N ILE A 437 -17.62 26.34 15.32
CA ILE A 437 -17.20 27.27 16.37
C ILE A 437 -18.34 27.50 17.37
N ASP A 438 -19.57 27.73 16.89
CA ASP A 438 -20.74 27.97 17.73
C ASP A 438 -21.07 26.78 18.63
N LEU A 439 -20.85 25.55 18.15
CA LEU A 439 -20.98 24.34 18.97
C LEU A 439 -19.96 24.32 20.11
N ALA A 440 -18.69 24.61 19.83
CA ALA A 440 -17.65 24.60 20.87
C ALA A 440 -17.87 25.73 21.89
N GLN A 441 -18.35 26.89 21.46
CA GLN A 441 -18.71 28.00 22.33
C GLN A 441 -19.93 27.69 23.21
N ARG A 442 -20.98 27.09 22.65
CA ARG A 442 -22.14 26.60 23.42
C ARG A 442 -21.72 25.56 24.46
N ALA A 443 -20.85 24.63 24.07
CA ALA A 443 -20.30 23.65 25.00
C ALA A 443 -19.54 24.36 26.15
N LEU A 444 -18.75 25.39 25.85
CA LEU A 444 -18.04 26.14 26.89
C LEU A 444 -18.99 26.89 27.83
N GLN A 445 -20.08 27.46 27.30
CA GLN A 445 -21.10 28.10 28.12
C GLN A 445 -21.72 27.13 29.12
N ILE A 446 -22.03 25.91 28.69
CA ILE A 446 -22.53 24.83 29.57
C ILE A 446 -21.45 24.42 30.58
N ALA A 447 -20.19 24.31 30.14
CA ALA A 447 -19.06 23.96 31.00
C ALA A 447 -18.77 24.99 32.11
N ARG A 448 -19.19 26.25 31.92
CA ARG A 448 -19.05 27.33 32.92
C ARG A 448 -20.25 27.44 33.87
N SER A 449 -21.35 26.75 33.58
CA SER A 449 -22.54 26.79 34.44
C SER A 449 -22.30 26.08 35.77
N ASP A 450 -22.94 26.58 36.84
CA ASP A 450 -22.91 25.96 38.17
C ASP A 450 -23.47 24.52 38.16
N GLU A 451 -24.26 24.16 37.14
CA GLU A 451 -24.83 22.83 36.94
C GLU A 451 -23.81 21.80 36.43
N ASN A 452 -22.61 22.23 36.00
CA ASN A 452 -21.56 21.34 35.49
C ASN A 452 -20.26 21.44 36.32
N PRO A 453 -20.15 20.70 37.44
CA PRO A 453 -18.98 20.77 38.33
C PRO A 453 -17.70 20.22 37.68
N SER A 454 -17.78 19.55 36.53
CA SER A 454 -16.61 19.00 35.84
C SER A 454 -15.77 20.09 35.16
N GLY A 455 -16.36 21.25 34.84
CA GLY A 455 -15.74 22.30 34.03
C GLY A 455 -15.46 21.91 32.58
N VAL A 456 -16.06 20.82 32.08
CA VAL A 456 -15.93 20.35 30.69
C VAL A 456 -17.29 19.96 30.14
N HIS A 457 -17.58 20.34 28.91
CA HIS A 457 -18.75 19.85 28.20
C HIS A 457 -18.39 19.52 26.75
N LEU A 458 -19.01 18.48 26.22
CA LEU A 458 -18.77 18.00 24.86
C LEU A 458 -20.09 17.93 24.11
N ILE A 459 -20.10 18.47 22.91
CA ILE A 459 -21.17 18.31 21.93
C ILE A 459 -20.58 17.58 20.72
N ALA A 460 -21.17 16.45 20.34
CA ALA A 460 -20.81 15.69 19.15
C ALA A 460 -21.94 15.79 18.13
N VAL A 461 -21.58 15.89 16.85
CA VAL A 461 -22.49 15.92 15.70
C VAL A 461 -22.09 14.85 14.70
#